data_AF-A0A941AIU1-F1
#
_entry.id   AF-A0A941AIU1-F1
#
_cell.length_a   1.000
_cell.length_b   1.000
_cell.length_c   1.000
_cell.angle_alpha   90.00
_cell.angle_beta   90.00
_cell.angle_gamma   90.00
#
_symmetry.space_group_name_H-M   'P 1'
#
loop_
_entity.id
_entity.type
_entity.pdbx_description
1 polymer ?
#
loop_
_entity_poly.entity_id
_entity_poly.type
_entity_poly.pdbx_seq_one_letter_code
_entity_poly.pdbx_strand_id
1 'polypeptide(L)'
;MYEAHGHEGDEGRDGHQGHHGHGHGHHGREALDELGDVGSGQARTGVLSPAAVRNQVFTVVRLREGYDLAEVDTFLGLVEITLSTLLRDNDDLRRRLKAVVQLSRQARPPASVKAGRVVEIAHEAAERVIDMACQEAEAVLAQVRAQAEEMEREAAERADALRREAGRAQRDALERRLESLQTFVADFGGRLKAGLGGSPDLLEELLDDLRARIGPLEPERPERGERGERTERGEEDEGVPSPYTAGAQRTPAAATVDDTIGLDIFEGVRVITPGDR
;
A
#
# COMPACT_ATOMS: atom_id res chain seq x y z
N MET A 1 82.18 -13.37 -18.81
CA MET A 1 82.95 -12.88 -17.65
C MET A 1 82.12 -13.17 -16.40
N TYR A 2 82.69 -13.93 -15.46
CA TYR A 2 82.29 -14.27 -14.06
C TYR A 2 80.94 -14.99 -13.85
N GLU A 3 80.88 -16.28 -13.45
CA GLU A 3 81.23 -16.91 -12.14
C GLU A 3 80.37 -16.36 -10.98
N ALA A 4 79.41 -17.12 -10.43
CA ALA A 4 79.53 -18.19 -9.43
C ALA A 4 79.48 -17.66 -7.98
N HIS A 5 78.61 -18.24 -7.14
CA HIS A 5 78.62 -18.40 -5.66
C HIS A 5 77.18 -18.78 -5.25
N GLY A 6 76.83 -19.90 -4.60
CA GLY A 6 77.58 -20.86 -3.79
C GLY A 6 77.34 -20.61 -2.29
N HIS A 7 76.44 -21.40 -1.65
CA HIS A 7 76.47 -21.89 -0.26
C HIS A 7 75.09 -22.51 0.09
N GLU A 8 74.95 -23.84 0.25
CA GLU A 8 75.29 -24.68 1.43
C GLU A 8 74.42 -24.37 2.66
N GLY A 9 73.51 -25.28 3.00
CA GLY A 9 73.65 -26.17 4.17
C GLY A 9 72.63 -25.70 5.22
N ASP A 10 72.13 -26.44 6.20
CA ASP A 10 72.35 -27.79 6.71
C ASP A 10 71.24 -28.00 7.77
N GLU A 11 71.09 -29.24 8.19
CA GLU A 11 70.09 -29.87 9.03
C GLU A 11 69.82 -29.23 10.41
N GLY A 12 68.61 -29.43 10.92
CA GLY A 12 68.22 -29.15 12.29
C GLY A 12 67.12 -30.10 12.77
N ARG A 13 67.54 -31.21 13.39
CA ARG A 13 66.73 -32.20 14.10
C ARG A 13 66.18 -31.67 15.43
N ASP A 14 65.37 -32.55 16.06
CA ASP A 14 64.96 -32.61 17.47
C ASP A 14 63.67 -31.85 17.80
N GLY A 15 62.63 -32.43 18.41
CA GLY A 15 62.54 -33.62 19.26
C GLY A 15 61.89 -33.20 20.58
N HIS A 16 60.60 -33.50 20.78
CA HIS A 16 60.04 -33.53 22.14
C HIS A 16 58.87 -34.52 22.30
N GLN A 17 59.11 -35.47 23.19
CA GLN A 17 58.19 -36.43 23.80
C GLN A 17 57.37 -35.81 24.95
N GLY A 18 56.21 -36.42 25.22
CA GLY A 18 55.47 -36.35 26.49
C GLY A 18 54.14 -37.12 26.36
N HIS A 19 54.09 -38.42 26.65
CA HIS A 19 53.77 -39.08 27.94
C HIS A 19 52.28 -39.05 28.41
N HIS A 20 51.64 -40.22 28.26
CA HIS A 20 50.81 -41.00 29.23
C HIS A 20 49.38 -40.61 29.69
N GLY A 21 48.54 -41.67 29.79
CA GLY A 21 47.32 -41.80 30.61
C GLY A 21 46.13 -42.42 29.84
N HIS A 22 45.99 -43.74 29.66
CA HIS A 22 45.50 -44.80 30.58
C HIS A 22 44.04 -44.67 31.07
N GLY A 23 43.19 -45.64 30.67
CA GLY A 23 42.20 -46.25 31.58
C GLY A 23 40.69 -46.01 31.36
N HIS A 24 39.98 -47.14 31.15
CA HIS A 24 38.56 -47.41 31.47
C HIS A 24 37.48 -46.76 30.58
N GLY A 25 36.41 -47.43 30.18
CA GLY A 25 35.87 -48.75 30.50
C GLY A 25 34.46 -48.77 29.93
N HIS A 26 34.12 -49.82 29.19
CA HIS A 26 32.73 -50.11 28.83
C HIS A 26 31.87 -50.22 30.09
N HIS A 27 30.60 -49.78 30.01
CA HIS A 27 29.39 -50.28 30.68
C HIS A 27 28.43 -49.11 30.97
N GLY A 28 27.37 -49.03 30.16
CA GLY A 28 26.27 -48.09 30.30
C GLY A 28 25.00 -48.65 29.68
N ARG A 29 24.70 -49.92 29.99
CA ARG A 29 23.38 -50.51 29.88
C ARG A 29 22.95 -50.85 31.31
N GLU A 30 21.67 -50.65 31.58
CA GLU A 30 20.94 -50.96 32.82
C GLU A 30 20.81 -49.81 33.83
N ALA A 31 19.73 -49.03 33.67
CA ALA A 31 18.93 -48.44 34.75
C ALA A 31 17.68 -47.76 34.14
N LEU A 32 16.72 -48.56 33.68
CA LEU A 32 15.34 -48.12 33.43
C LEU A 32 14.41 -49.05 34.22
N ASP A 33 14.51 -48.96 35.54
CA ASP A 33 13.50 -49.53 36.44
C ASP A 33 13.52 -48.78 37.77
N GLU A 34 12.97 -47.55 37.77
CA GLU A 34 12.53 -46.88 38.99
C GLU A 34 11.21 -46.15 38.70
N LEU A 35 10.12 -46.92 38.70
CA LEU A 35 8.77 -46.38 38.90
C LEU A 35 8.53 -46.21 40.40
N GLY A 36 9.12 -45.15 40.95
CA GLY A 36 8.76 -44.59 42.24
C GLY A 36 7.72 -43.49 42.07
N ASP A 37 6.52 -43.75 42.56
CA ASP A 37 5.58 -42.81 43.19
C ASP A 37 5.66 -41.32 42.78
N VAL A 38 4.62 -40.83 42.09
CA VAL A 38 4.29 -39.40 42.14
C VAL A 38 2.78 -39.21 42.24
N GLY A 39 2.28 -39.27 43.47
CA GLY A 39 1.08 -38.55 43.85
C GLY A 39 1.26 -37.04 43.67
N SER A 40 0.27 -36.41 43.04
CA SER A 40 -0.05 -34.97 43.10
C SER A 40 1.01 -33.98 42.59
N GLY A 41 0.89 -33.55 41.31
CA GLY A 41 1.51 -32.29 40.88
C GLY A 41 1.98 -32.14 39.42
N GLN A 42 1.73 -33.07 38.50
CA GLN A 42 2.16 -32.93 37.09
C GLN A 42 1.19 -32.12 36.21
N ALA A 43 1.18 -30.80 36.40
CA ALA A 43 0.97 -29.88 35.28
C ALA A 43 2.34 -29.30 34.90
N ARG A 44 3.20 -30.12 34.29
CA ARG A 44 4.53 -29.73 33.79
C ARG A 44 4.74 -30.37 32.43
N THR A 45 4.34 -29.65 31.37
CA THR A 45 4.79 -29.84 29.96
C THR A 45 5.11 -31.28 29.56
N GLY A 46 4.16 -32.19 29.81
CA GLY A 46 4.21 -33.59 29.39
C GLY A 46 3.13 -33.79 28.35
N VAL A 47 3.50 -34.39 27.22
CA VAL A 47 2.60 -34.70 26.10
C VAL A 47 1.27 -35.22 26.65
N LEU A 48 0.19 -34.50 26.36
CA LEU A 48 -1.16 -34.95 26.71
C LEU A 48 -1.38 -36.29 26.03
N SER A 49 -1.56 -37.33 26.83
CA SER A 49 -1.99 -38.64 26.33
C SER A 49 -3.51 -38.77 26.48
N PRO A 50 -4.19 -39.53 25.62
CA PRO A 50 -5.61 -39.81 25.79
C PRO A 50 -5.95 -40.35 27.19
N ALA A 51 -5.09 -41.21 27.74
CA ALA A 51 -5.25 -41.74 29.09
C ALA A 51 -5.09 -40.66 30.18
N ALA A 52 -4.23 -39.68 29.97
CA ALA A 52 -4.08 -38.55 30.90
C ALA A 52 -5.34 -37.67 30.92
N VAL A 53 -5.97 -37.45 29.76
CA VAL A 53 -7.25 -36.71 29.67
C VAL A 53 -8.36 -37.46 30.39
N ARG A 54 -8.46 -38.78 30.17
CA ARG A 54 -9.47 -39.63 30.82
C ARG A 54 -9.32 -39.72 32.33
N ASN A 55 -8.07 -39.75 32.82
CA ASN A 55 -7.79 -39.89 34.26
C ASN A 55 -7.72 -38.52 34.97
N GLN A 56 -8.00 -37.42 34.28
CA GLN A 56 -7.91 -36.09 34.85
C GLN A 56 -9.05 -35.85 35.84
N VAL A 57 -8.71 -35.45 37.07
CA VAL A 57 -9.68 -35.10 38.12
C VAL A 57 -9.63 -33.60 38.36
N PHE A 58 -10.79 -32.94 38.24
CA PHE A 58 -10.95 -31.52 38.57
C PHE A 58 -11.50 -31.35 39.99
N THR A 59 -11.10 -30.29 40.66
CA THR A 59 -11.64 -29.92 41.97
C THR A 59 -13.01 -29.25 41.81
N VAL A 60 -14.01 -29.68 42.59
CA VAL A 60 -15.35 -29.07 42.55
C VAL A 60 -15.41 -27.81 43.43
N VAL A 61 -16.00 -26.73 42.93
CA VAL A 61 -16.13 -25.45 43.65
C VAL A 61 -17.56 -25.28 44.17
N ARG A 62 -17.73 -24.90 45.45
CA ARG A 62 -19.03 -24.88 46.15
C ARG A 62 -19.63 -23.49 46.37
N LEU A 63 -18.84 -22.42 46.28
CA LEU A 63 -19.24 -21.04 46.63
C LEU A 63 -19.13 -20.07 45.44
N ARG A 64 -18.85 -20.58 44.24
CA ARG A 64 -18.73 -19.82 43.00
C ARG A 64 -19.35 -20.63 41.86
N GLU A 65 -19.78 -19.94 40.81
CA GLU A 65 -20.20 -20.58 39.57
C GLU A 65 -19.05 -21.45 39.03
N GLY A 66 -19.37 -22.70 38.72
CA GLY A 66 -18.46 -23.69 38.14
C GLY A 66 -19.05 -24.25 36.86
N TYR A 67 -18.22 -24.94 36.07
CA TYR A 67 -18.68 -25.64 34.88
C TYR A 67 -19.61 -26.80 35.24
N ASP A 68 -20.55 -27.12 34.36
CA ASP A 68 -21.38 -28.31 34.48
C ASP A 68 -20.50 -29.56 34.30
N LEU A 69 -20.53 -30.46 35.29
CA LEU A 69 -19.72 -31.68 35.30
C LEU A 69 -20.04 -32.58 34.09
N ALA A 70 -21.31 -32.70 33.70
CA ALA A 70 -21.72 -33.55 32.60
C ALA A 70 -21.26 -33.00 31.24
N GLU A 71 -21.24 -31.67 31.11
CA GLU A 71 -20.73 -30.99 29.91
C GLU A 71 -19.21 -31.13 29.81
N VAL A 72 -18.50 -30.95 30.92
CA VAL A 72 -17.04 -31.13 31.00
C VAL A 72 -16.66 -32.57 30.65
N ASP A 73 -17.34 -33.58 31.20
CA ASP A 73 -17.08 -34.99 30.89
C ASP A 73 -17.33 -35.31 29.39
N THR A 74 -18.40 -34.76 28.82
CA THR A 74 -18.71 -34.90 27.39
C THR A 74 -17.60 -34.29 26.52
N PHE A 75 -17.14 -33.09 26.87
CA PHE A 75 -16.05 -32.41 26.19
C PHE A 75 -14.72 -33.19 26.31
N LEU A 76 -14.37 -33.69 27.48
CA LEU A 76 -13.15 -34.48 27.69
C LEU A 76 -13.17 -35.79 26.90
N GLY A 77 -14.34 -36.42 26.75
CA GLY A 77 -14.51 -37.58 25.87
C GLY A 77 -14.20 -37.27 24.41
N LEU A 78 -14.66 -36.11 23.90
CA LEU A 78 -14.33 -35.67 22.54
C LEU A 78 -12.83 -35.36 22.38
N VAL A 79 -12.21 -34.76 23.40
CA VAL A 79 -10.77 -34.50 23.43
C VAL A 79 -9.98 -35.81 23.42
N GLU A 80 -10.37 -36.82 24.22
CA GLU A 80 -9.72 -38.14 24.25
C GLU A 80 -9.76 -38.84 22.89
N ILE A 81 -10.92 -38.84 22.24
CA ILE A 81 -11.12 -39.45 20.90
C ILE A 81 -10.26 -38.74 19.85
N THR A 82 -10.32 -37.40 19.85
CA THR A 82 -9.59 -36.58 18.87
C THR A 82 -8.09 -36.76 19.04
N LEU A 83 -7.60 -36.74 20.28
CA LEU A 83 -6.19 -36.91 20.60
C LEU A 83 -5.69 -38.31 20.23
N SER A 84 -6.50 -39.34 20.43
CA SER A 84 -6.18 -40.72 20.01
C SER A 84 -6.05 -40.83 18.49
N THR A 85 -6.95 -40.18 17.75
CA THR A 85 -6.92 -40.15 16.28
C THR A 85 -5.68 -39.39 15.79
N LEU A 86 -5.44 -38.18 16.30
CA LEU A 86 -4.30 -37.35 15.91
C LEU A 86 -2.96 -38.04 16.17
N LEU A 87 -2.80 -38.74 17.30
CA LEU A 87 -1.55 -39.45 17.59
C LEU A 87 -1.35 -40.62 16.62
N ARG A 88 -2.40 -41.39 16.32
CA ARG A 88 -2.33 -42.48 15.33
C ARG A 88 -1.96 -41.94 13.95
N ASP A 89 -2.65 -40.89 13.51
CA ASP A 89 -2.40 -40.28 12.20
C ASP A 89 -1.00 -39.69 12.14
N ASN A 90 -0.52 -39.06 13.22
CA ASN A 90 0.84 -38.53 13.29
C ASN A 90 1.88 -39.66 13.17
N ASP A 91 1.67 -40.79 13.83
CA ASP A 91 2.54 -41.95 13.73
C ASP A 91 2.52 -42.55 12.32
N ASP A 92 1.35 -42.63 11.68
CA ASP A 92 1.23 -43.11 10.31
C ASP A 92 1.91 -42.16 9.31
N LEU A 93 1.75 -40.85 9.48
CA LEU A 93 2.43 -39.82 8.69
C LEU A 93 3.94 -39.90 8.89
N ARG A 94 4.42 -40.06 10.13
CA ARG A 94 5.84 -40.25 10.44
C ARG A 94 6.41 -41.52 9.81
N ARG A 95 5.64 -42.63 9.84
CA ARG A 95 6.02 -43.88 9.15
C ARG A 95 6.12 -43.67 7.64
N ARG A 96 5.15 -43.02 7.03
CA ARG A 96 5.14 -42.70 5.59
C ARG A 96 6.32 -41.81 5.20
N LEU A 97 6.57 -40.75 5.97
CA LEU A 97 7.71 -39.86 5.74
C LEU A 97 9.04 -40.62 5.82
N LYS A 98 9.22 -41.45 6.84
CA LYS A 98 10.41 -42.29 7.00
C LYS A 98 10.58 -43.24 5.82
N ALA A 99 9.51 -43.87 5.33
CA ALA A 99 9.55 -44.74 4.17
C ALA A 99 9.96 -44.00 2.89
N VAL A 100 9.39 -42.81 2.64
CA VAL A 100 9.75 -41.96 1.48
C VAL A 100 11.21 -41.52 1.55
N VAL A 101 11.69 -41.08 2.71
CA VAL A 101 13.10 -40.66 2.88
C VAL A 101 14.06 -41.84 2.68
N GLN A 102 13.71 -43.04 3.15
CA GLN A 102 14.51 -44.25 2.93
C GLN A 102 14.52 -44.65 1.46
N LEU A 103 13.37 -44.60 0.78
CA LEU A 103 13.27 -44.88 -0.65
C LEU A 103 14.09 -43.87 -1.48
N SER A 104 14.02 -42.58 -1.16
CA SER A 104 14.82 -41.53 -1.83
C SER A 104 16.33 -41.70 -1.60
N ARG A 105 16.75 -42.20 -0.43
CA ARG A 105 18.17 -42.51 -0.16
C ARG A 105 18.64 -43.74 -0.92
N GLN A 106 17.81 -44.77 -1.04
CA GLN A 106 18.12 -46.00 -1.78
C GLN A 106 18.03 -45.81 -3.30
N ALA A 107 17.16 -44.92 -3.76
CA ALA A 107 16.95 -44.58 -5.16
C ALA A 107 17.86 -43.43 -5.62
N ARG A 108 19.15 -43.39 -5.24
CA ARG A 108 20.13 -42.45 -5.83
C ARG A 108 20.94 -43.10 -6.97
N PRO A 109 20.43 -43.14 -8.21
CA PRO A 109 21.22 -43.35 -9.43
C PRO A 109 21.63 -41.99 -10.08
N PRO A 110 22.45 -41.99 -11.16
CA PRO A 110 22.88 -40.78 -11.89
C PRO A 110 21.76 -39.88 -12.45
N ALA A 111 20.50 -40.32 -12.39
CA ALA A 111 19.33 -39.51 -12.76
C ALA A 111 19.16 -38.26 -11.87
N SER A 112 19.60 -38.31 -10.61
CA SER A 112 19.50 -37.17 -9.67
C SER A 112 20.40 -35.98 -10.07
N VAL A 113 21.57 -36.23 -10.66
CA VAL A 113 22.49 -35.18 -11.13
C VAL A 113 21.97 -34.53 -12.42
N LYS A 114 21.37 -35.31 -13.33
CA LYS A 114 20.72 -34.79 -14.54
C LYS A 114 19.49 -33.95 -14.21
N ALA A 115 18.67 -34.41 -13.26
CA ALA A 115 17.52 -33.64 -12.77
C ALA A 115 17.96 -32.33 -12.10
N GLY A 116 19.01 -32.35 -11.28
CA GLY A 116 19.56 -31.13 -10.66
C GLY A 116 20.04 -30.11 -11.69
N ARG A 117 20.73 -30.55 -12.74
CA ARG A 117 21.21 -29.66 -13.80
C ARG A 117 20.08 -29.05 -14.65
N VAL A 118 19.00 -29.79 -14.89
CA VAL A 118 17.81 -29.26 -15.58
C VAL A 118 17.11 -28.21 -14.72
N VAL A 119 17.02 -28.43 -13.41
CA VAL A 119 16.46 -27.44 -12.47
C VAL A 119 17.31 -26.18 -12.41
N GLU A 120 18.64 -26.31 -12.41
CA GLU A 120 19.57 -25.18 -12.42
C GLU A 120 19.44 -24.34 -13.69
N ILE A 121 19.39 -24.98 -14.87
CA ILE A 121 19.18 -24.28 -16.16
C ILE A 121 17.80 -23.61 -16.20
N ALA A 122 16.76 -24.27 -15.69
CA ALA A 122 15.42 -23.70 -15.61
C ALA A 122 15.36 -22.50 -14.65
N HIS A 123 16.09 -22.54 -13.54
CA HIS A 123 16.18 -21.44 -12.59
C HIS A 123 16.92 -20.24 -13.19
N GLU A 124 18.08 -20.47 -13.80
CA GLU A 124 18.83 -19.42 -14.50
C GLU A 124 18.03 -18.83 -15.67
N ALA A 125 17.22 -19.64 -16.36
CA ALA A 125 16.30 -19.14 -17.39
C ALA A 125 15.19 -18.27 -16.78
N ALA A 126 14.61 -18.67 -15.64
CA ALA A 126 13.61 -17.88 -14.93
C ALA A 126 14.18 -16.55 -14.44
N GLU A 127 15.38 -16.54 -13.85
CA GLU A 127 16.07 -15.32 -13.41
C GLU A 127 16.28 -14.34 -14.57
N ARG A 128 16.78 -14.82 -15.71
CA ARG A 128 16.94 -13.96 -16.91
C ARG A 128 15.62 -13.36 -17.40
N VAL A 129 14.52 -14.11 -17.34
CA VAL A 129 13.19 -13.60 -17.73
C VAL A 129 12.69 -12.56 -16.73
N ILE A 130 12.94 -12.75 -15.44
CA ILE A 130 12.61 -11.76 -14.40
C ILE A 130 13.40 -10.47 -14.64
N ASP A 131 14.72 -10.57 -14.88
CA ASP A 131 15.56 -9.40 -15.14
C ASP A 131 15.10 -8.65 -16.40
N MET A 132 14.79 -9.37 -17.47
CA MET A 132 14.29 -8.78 -18.71
C MET A 132 12.93 -8.09 -18.51
N ALA A 133 12.01 -8.72 -17.77
CA ALA A 133 10.71 -8.14 -17.46
C ALA A 133 10.83 -6.90 -16.56
N CYS A 134 11.74 -6.91 -15.58
CA CYS A 134 12.04 -5.74 -14.75
C CYS A 134 12.59 -4.58 -15.59
N GLN A 135 13.56 -4.86 -16.49
CA GLN A 135 14.12 -3.84 -17.39
C GLN A 135 13.07 -3.25 -18.32
N GLU A 136 12.20 -4.09 -18.88
CA GLU A 136 11.11 -3.62 -19.75
C GLU A 136 10.09 -2.78 -18.97
N ALA A 137 9.71 -3.21 -17.75
CA ALA A 137 8.82 -2.44 -16.89
C ALA A 137 9.42 -1.08 -16.51
N GLU A 138 10.72 -1.03 -16.17
CA GLU A 138 11.43 0.22 -15.90
C GLU A 138 11.46 1.14 -17.13
N ALA A 139 11.70 0.59 -18.33
CA ALA A 139 11.67 1.35 -19.57
C ALA A 139 10.29 1.94 -19.86
N VAL A 140 9.22 1.16 -19.67
CA VAL A 140 7.83 1.64 -19.83
C VAL A 140 7.51 2.74 -18.82
N LEU A 141 7.89 2.57 -17.55
CA LEU A 141 7.68 3.59 -16.52
C LEU A 141 8.45 4.88 -16.83
N ALA A 142 9.69 4.77 -17.31
CA ALA A 142 10.48 5.93 -17.74
C ALA A 142 9.81 6.66 -18.91
N GLN A 143 9.30 5.92 -19.90
CA GLN A 143 8.58 6.49 -21.04
C GLN A 143 7.29 7.21 -20.61
N VAL A 144 6.47 6.57 -19.77
CA VAL A 144 5.21 7.17 -19.27
C VAL A 144 5.49 8.44 -18.48
N ARG A 145 6.54 8.45 -17.65
CA ARG A 145 6.96 9.66 -16.91
C ARG A 145 7.37 10.78 -17.85
N ALA A 146 8.22 10.48 -18.84
CA ALA A 146 8.64 11.48 -19.83
C ALA A 146 7.45 12.05 -20.61
N GLN A 147 6.50 11.20 -21.00
CA GLN A 147 5.27 11.63 -21.69
C GLN A 147 4.37 12.49 -20.79
N ALA A 148 4.25 12.15 -19.51
CA ALA A 148 3.48 12.93 -18.54
C ALA A 148 4.12 14.32 -18.33
N GLU A 149 5.44 14.38 -18.15
CA GLU A 149 6.19 15.64 -18.01
C GLU A 149 6.04 16.53 -19.26
N GLU A 150 6.07 15.94 -20.46
CA GLU A 150 5.84 16.67 -21.70
C GLU A 150 4.40 17.22 -21.78
N MET A 151 3.40 16.41 -21.44
CA MET A 151 1.99 16.83 -21.44
C MET A 151 1.73 17.93 -20.41
N GLU A 152 2.34 17.85 -19.23
CA GLU A 152 2.27 18.90 -18.21
C GLU A 152 2.93 20.19 -18.68
N ARG A 153 4.10 20.11 -19.33
CA ARG A 153 4.78 21.27 -19.92
C ARG A 153 3.91 21.94 -20.98
N GLU A 154 3.35 21.16 -21.91
CA GLU A 154 2.44 21.69 -22.93
C GLU A 154 1.18 22.33 -22.32
N ALA A 155 0.59 21.69 -21.32
CA ALA A 155 -0.59 22.21 -20.65
C ALA A 155 -0.28 23.53 -19.90
N ALA A 156 0.87 23.61 -19.23
CA ALA A 156 1.34 24.81 -18.55
C ALA A 156 1.59 25.96 -19.56
N GLU A 157 2.27 25.67 -20.68
CA GLU A 157 2.51 26.65 -21.74
C GLU A 157 1.20 27.18 -22.34
N ARG A 158 0.23 26.30 -22.61
CA ARG A 158 -1.11 26.68 -23.09
C ARG A 158 -1.87 27.52 -22.07
N ALA A 159 -1.83 27.14 -20.80
CA ALA A 159 -2.48 27.89 -19.71
C ALA A 159 -1.88 29.29 -19.58
N ASP A 160 -0.56 29.42 -19.64
CA ASP A 160 0.13 30.71 -19.57
C ASP A 160 -0.11 31.57 -20.81
N ALA A 161 -0.18 30.98 -22.00
CA ALA A 161 -0.57 31.68 -23.21
C ALA A 161 -1.98 32.27 -23.06
N LEU A 162 -2.96 31.47 -22.62
CA LEU A 162 -4.33 31.91 -22.42
C LEU A 162 -4.44 33.01 -21.35
N ARG A 163 -3.69 32.90 -20.25
CA ARG A 163 -3.63 33.96 -19.22
C ARG A 163 -3.08 35.27 -19.78
N ARG A 164 -2.03 35.21 -20.60
CA ARG A 164 -1.45 36.40 -21.24
C ARG A 164 -2.44 37.03 -22.23
N GLU A 165 -3.13 36.23 -23.02
CA GLU A 165 -4.16 36.70 -23.96
C GLU A 165 -5.34 37.35 -23.22
N ALA A 166 -5.86 36.71 -22.18
CA ALA A 166 -6.93 37.28 -21.35
C ALA A 166 -6.50 38.61 -20.70
N GLY A 167 -5.28 38.67 -20.17
CA GLY A 167 -4.73 39.91 -19.60
C GLY A 167 -4.55 41.02 -20.64
N ARG A 168 -4.15 40.68 -21.87
CA ARG A 168 -4.09 41.65 -22.99
C ARG A 168 -5.48 42.14 -23.36
N ALA A 169 -6.46 41.25 -23.54
CA ALA A 169 -7.83 41.62 -23.86
C ALA A 169 -8.46 42.54 -22.79
N GLN A 170 -8.21 42.28 -21.51
CA GLN A 170 -8.66 43.15 -20.42
C GLN A 170 -8.01 44.54 -20.48
N ARG A 171 -6.70 44.61 -20.77
CA ARG A 171 -5.99 45.89 -20.94
C ARG A 171 -6.55 46.67 -22.12
N ASP A 172 -6.74 46.03 -23.26
CA ASP A 172 -7.28 46.66 -24.47
C ASP A 172 -8.72 47.16 -24.23
N ALA A 173 -9.54 46.41 -23.48
CA ALA A 173 -10.89 46.83 -23.09
C ALA A 173 -10.87 48.05 -22.16
N LEU A 174 -9.97 48.07 -21.17
CA LEU A 174 -9.79 49.23 -20.28
C LEU A 174 -9.30 50.45 -21.04
N GLU A 175 -8.39 50.28 -22.00
CA GLU A 175 -7.87 51.36 -22.85
C GLU A 175 -8.98 51.96 -23.71
N ARG A 176 -9.80 51.14 -24.39
CA ARG A 176 -10.97 51.62 -25.14
C ARG A 176 -11.97 52.37 -24.25
N ARG A 177 -12.18 51.89 -23.02
CA ARG A 177 -13.07 52.58 -22.06
C ARG A 177 -12.47 53.90 -21.60
N LEU A 178 -11.16 53.97 -21.39
CA LEU A 178 -10.44 55.19 -21.07
C LEU A 178 -10.59 56.22 -22.20
N GLU A 179 -10.37 55.80 -23.45
CA GLU A 179 -10.55 56.64 -24.64
C GLU A 179 -12.00 57.15 -24.74
N SER A 180 -12.99 56.25 -24.56
CA SER A 180 -14.42 56.63 -24.56
C SER A 180 -14.75 57.65 -23.48
N LEU A 181 -14.22 57.47 -22.26
CA LEU A 181 -14.42 58.39 -21.16
C LEU A 181 -13.78 59.76 -21.43
N GLN A 182 -12.59 59.77 -22.03
CA GLN A 182 -11.91 61.01 -22.42
C GLN A 182 -12.73 61.79 -23.46
N THR A 183 -13.23 61.13 -24.51
CA THR A 183 -14.12 61.77 -25.49
C THR A 183 -15.40 62.28 -24.83
N PHE A 184 -16.01 61.48 -23.96
CA PHE A 184 -17.21 61.88 -23.24
C PHE A 184 -17.01 63.14 -22.39
N VAL A 185 -15.92 63.20 -21.61
CA VAL A 185 -15.61 64.37 -20.78
C VAL A 185 -15.37 65.61 -21.65
N ALA A 186 -14.69 65.47 -22.79
CA ALA A 186 -14.46 66.58 -23.72
C ALA A 186 -15.79 67.12 -24.29
N ASP A 187 -16.68 66.23 -24.74
CA ASP A 187 -17.99 66.59 -25.29
C ASP A 187 -18.89 67.21 -24.22
N PHE A 188 -18.94 66.60 -23.03
CA PHE A 188 -19.69 67.09 -21.88
C PHE A 188 -19.22 68.48 -21.47
N GLY A 189 -17.91 68.72 -21.39
CA GLY A 189 -17.34 70.04 -21.10
C GLY A 189 -17.72 71.09 -22.15
N GLY A 190 -17.71 70.71 -23.44
CA GLY A 190 -18.19 71.56 -24.52
C GLY A 190 -19.66 71.94 -24.39
N ARG A 191 -20.52 70.95 -24.07
CA ARG A 191 -21.96 71.16 -23.85
C ARG A 191 -22.26 71.98 -22.61
N LEU A 192 -21.59 71.72 -21.48
CA LEU A 192 -21.68 72.55 -20.27
C LEU A 192 -21.34 74.00 -20.57
N LYS A 193 -20.25 74.24 -21.30
CA LYS A 193 -19.83 75.60 -21.68
C LYS A 193 -20.87 76.29 -22.56
N ALA A 194 -21.51 75.56 -23.47
CA ALA A 194 -22.61 76.07 -24.28
C ALA A 194 -23.87 76.35 -23.44
N GLY A 195 -24.25 75.46 -22.52
CA GLY A 195 -25.43 75.58 -21.65
C GLY A 195 -25.30 76.67 -20.57
N LEU A 196 -24.11 76.86 -20.00
CA LEU A 196 -23.84 78.03 -19.15
C LEU A 196 -23.90 79.35 -19.94
N GLY A 197 -23.77 79.29 -21.26
CA GLY A 197 -24.01 80.41 -22.17
C GLY A 197 -25.46 80.51 -22.70
N GLY A 198 -26.32 79.51 -22.45
CA GLY A 198 -27.69 79.44 -22.98
C GLY A 198 -28.58 78.43 -22.24
N SER A 199 -29.63 78.95 -21.60
CA SER A 199 -30.78 78.30 -20.92
C SER A 199 -30.53 77.11 -19.95
N PRO A 200 -31.09 77.17 -18.72
CA PRO A 200 -30.88 76.17 -17.66
C PRO A 200 -31.48 74.78 -17.94
N ASP A 201 -32.45 74.65 -18.85
CA ASP A 201 -33.10 73.37 -19.18
C ASP A 201 -32.11 72.35 -19.76
N LEU A 202 -31.06 72.84 -20.44
CA LEU A 202 -30.00 72.00 -21.00
C LEU A 202 -29.12 71.35 -19.92
N LEU A 203 -29.11 71.91 -18.70
CA LEU A 203 -28.25 71.48 -17.61
C LEU A 203 -28.81 70.25 -16.87
N GLU A 204 -30.13 70.17 -16.73
CA GLU A 204 -30.81 69.00 -16.13
C GLU A 204 -30.68 67.76 -17.02
N GLU A 205 -30.90 67.91 -18.33
CA GLU A 205 -30.75 66.81 -19.30
C GLU A 205 -29.32 66.25 -19.29
N LEU A 206 -28.32 67.13 -19.12
CA LEU A 206 -26.91 66.75 -19.07
C LEU A 206 -26.53 65.98 -17.79
N LEU A 207 -27.19 66.26 -16.66
CA LEU A 207 -26.95 65.57 -15.39
C LEU A 207 -27.56 64.15 -15.38
N ASP A 208 -28.73 63.98 -16.00
CA ASP A 208 -29.36 62.67 -16.15
C ASP A 208 -28.56 61.75 -17.09
N ASP A 209 -28.01 62.30 -18.17
CA ASP A 209 -27.15 61.55 -19.11
C ASP A 209 -25.84 61.05 -18.45
N LEU A 210 -25.28 61.85 -17.54
CA LEU A 210 -24.13 61.49 -16.70
C LEU A 210 -24.48 60.34 -15.75
N ARG A 211 -25.65 60.43 -15.11
CA ARG A 211 -26.12 59.45 -14.14
C ARG A 211 -26.41 58.09 -14.79
N ALA A 212 -26.95 58.08 -16.00
CA ALA A 212 -27.24 56.86 -16.75
C ALA A 212 -25.98 56.07 -17.14
N ARG A 213 -24.83 56.75 -17.35
CA ARG A 213 -23.60 56.14 -17.89
C ARG A 213 -22.53 55.82 -16.84
N ILE A 214 -22.63 56.38 -15.63
CA ILE A 214 -21.82 55.97 -14.46
C ILE A 214 -22.40 54.70 -13.79
N GLY A 215 -23.30 53.96 -14.48
CA GLY A 215 -23.80 52.65 -14.05
C GLY A 215 -22.68 51.66 -13.69
N PRO A 216 -22.97 50.65 -12.84
CA PRO A 216 -21.98 49.88 -12.09
C PRO A 216 -20.94 49.19 -12.99
N LEU A 217 -19.71 49.11 -12.48
CA LEU A 217 -18.56 48.45 -13.12
C LEU A 217 -18.79 46.93 -13.22
N GLU A 218 -19.51 46.46 -14.23
CA GLU A 218 -19.47 45.04 -14.59
C GLU A 218 -18.31 44.80 -15.57
N PRO A 219 -17.39 43.86 -15.27
CA PRO A 219 -16.40 43.44 -16.23
C PRO A 219 -17.10 42.66 -17.36
N GLU A 220 -16.96 43.18 -18.59
CA GLU A 220 -17.29 42.46 -19.83
C GLU A 220 -16.71 41.05 -19.77
N ARG A 221 -17.57 40.06 -19.55
CA ARG A 221 -17.17 38.65 -19.55
C ARG A 221 -16.85 38.29 -21.00
N PRO A 222 -15.69 37.67 -21.29
CA PRO A 222 -15.39 37.26 -22.65
C PRO A 222 -16.45 36.26 -23.11
N GLU A 223 -17.04 36.52 -24.29
CA GLU A 223 -18.01 35.63 -24.91
C GLU A 223 -17.42 34.24 -25.03
N ARG A 224 -18.03 33.32 -24.27
CA ARG A 224 -17.65 31.92 -24.21
C ARG A 224 -18.12 31.31 -25.53
N GLY A 225 -17.20 31.19 -26.49
CA GLY A 225 -17.46 30.56 -27.78
C GLY A 225 -18.20 29.24 -27.63
N GLU A 226 -19.25 29.11 -28.42
CA GLU A 226 -20.15 27.96 -28.54
C GLU A 226 -19.37 26.64 -28.47
N ARG A 227 -19.58 25.88 -27.39
CA ARG A 227 -19.33 24.44 -27.38
C ARG A 227 -20.63 23.77 -27.02
N GLY A 228 -21.07 22.92 -27.94
CA GLY A 228 -22.41 22.41 -28.08
C GLY A 228 -23.03 21.79 -26.85
N GLU A 229 -24.35 21.82 -26.89
CA GLU A 229 -25.33 21.15 -26.06
C GLU A 229 -24.89 19.76 -25.56
N ARG A 230 -24.95 19.59 -24.23
CA ARG A 230 -25.80 18.53 -23.68
C ARG A 230 -26.32 18.93 -22.30
N THR A 231 -27.60 19.25 -22.28
CA THR A 231 -28.55 19.14 -21.16
C THR A 231 -28.32 17.83 -20.39
N GLU A 232 -28.43 17.75 -19.06
CA GLU A 232 -29.63 17.97 -18.22
C GLU A 232 -29.18 18.18 -16.74
N ARG A 233 -29.70 19.21 -16.04
CA ARG A 233 -30.84 19.18 -15.06
C ARG A 233 -30.44 18.51 -13.72
N GLY A 234 -30.61 19.10 -12.53
CA GLY A 234 -31.25 20.33 -12.06
C GLY A 234 -30.63 20.77 -10.71
N GLU A 235 -30.75 22.05 -10.37
CA GLU A 235 -31.56 22.58 -9.23
C GLU A 235 -30.82 22.46 -7.88
N GLU A 236 -30.12 23.50 -7.43
CA GLU A 236 -30.58 24.65 -6.59
C GLU A 236 -30.04 24.44 -5.15
N ASP A 237 -29.00 25.19 -4.77
CA ASP A 237 -29.05 26.33 -3.81
C ASP A 237 -28.80 25.80 -2.37
N GLU A 238 -27.83 26.25 -1.57
CA GLU A 238 -27.48 27.62 -1.18
C GLU A 238 -26.04 27.71 -0.63
N GLY A 239 -25.46 28.91 -0.73
CA GLY A 239 -24.88 29.57 0.45
C GLY A 239 -23.43 29.26 0.85
N VAL A 240 -22.48 29.98 0.24
CA VAL A 240 -21.12 30.17 0.80
C VAL A 240 -21.20 31.19 1.94
N PRO A 241 -20.73 30.92 3.18
CA PRO A 241 -20.61 31.98 4.18
C PRO A 241 -19.23 32.66 4.11
N SER A 242 -19.29 33.99 4.01
CA SER A 242 -18.19 34.95 4.13
C SER A 242 -17.45 34.86 5.47
N PRO A 243 -16.11 35.08 5.53
CA PRO A 243 -15.37 35.05 6.78
C PRO A 243 -15.44 36.41 7.49
N TYR A 244 -15.80 36.36 8.78
CA TYR A 244 -15.68 37.36 9.86
C TYR A 244 -17.02 37.66 10.54
N THR A 245 -17.30 36.89 11.60
CA THR A 245 -17.85 37.45 12.84
C THR A 245 -17.42 36.56 14.01
N ALA A 246 -16.91 37.23 15.04
CA ALA A 246 -16.38 36.65 16.25
C ALA A 246 -17.49 36.14 17.18
N GLY A 247 -17.15 35.13 17.98
CA GLY A 247 -17.72 34.97 19.32
C GLY A 247 -18.53 33.71 19.58
N ALA A 248 -18.07 32.97 20.59
CA ALA A 248 -18.85 32.13 21.50
C ALA A 248 -19.04 30.62 21.18
N GLN A 249 -18.30 29.83 21.97
CA GLN A 249 -18.78 28.71 22.81
C GLN A 249 -19.16 27.36 22.16
N ARG A 250 -18.24 26.40 22.33
CA ARG A 250 -18.41 25.02 22.84
C ARG A 250 -19.80 24.35 22.70
N THR A 251 -19.82 23.17 22.03
CA THR A 251 -20.22 21.86 22.60
C THR A 251 -19.80 20.72 21.65
N PRO A 252 -19.44 19.51 22.15
CA PRO A 252 -19.16 18.33 21.31
C PRO A 252 -20.32 17.32 21.33
N ALA A 253 -20.67 16.75 20.17
CA ALA A 253 -21.47 15.52 20.07
C ALA A 253 -21.20 14.88 18.69
N ALA A 254 -20.38 13.83 18.65
CA ALA A 254 -20.83 12.44 18.48
C ALA A 254 -21.19 12.10 17.01
N ALA A 255 -20.17 11.68 16.25
CA ALA A 255 -20.35 10.99 14.97
C ALA A 255 -20.22 9.48 15.21
N THR A 256 -21.34 8.78 15.10
CA THR A 256 -21.42 7.33 14.96
C THR A 256 -21.05 7.01 13.51
N VAL A 257 -19.99 6.23 13.32
CA VAL A 257 -19.58 5.68 12.02
C VAL A 257 -20.40 4.42 11.80
N ASP A 258 -21.21 4.39 10.74
CA ASP A 258 -21.85 3.17 10.25
C ASP A 258 -21.18 2.78 8.93
N ASP A 259 -20.67 1.56 8.93
CA ASP A 259 -20.00 0.87 7.83
C ASP A 259 -21.01 0.54 6.73
N THR A 260 -20.71 0.89 5.47
CA THR A 260 -21.06 0.00 4.36
C THR A 260 -20.05 0.15 3.22
N ILE A 261 -19.22 -0.88 3.11
CA ILE A 261 -18.24 -1.11 2.05
C ILE A 261 -19.00 -1.55 0.78
N GLY A 262 -18.79 -0.83 -0.33
CA GLY A 262 -19.16 -1.26 -1.68
C GLY A 262 -17.91 -1.32 -2.57
N LEU A 263 -17.29 -2.50 -2.64
CA LEU A 263 -16.20 -2.84 -3.56
C LEU A 263 -16.85 -3.47 -4.81
N ASP A 264 -16.74 -2.82 -5.97
CA ASP A 264 -17.03 -3.43 -7.27
C ASP A 264 -16.13 -2.81 -8.35
N ILE A 265 -14.89 -3.31 -8.50
CA ILE A 265 -14.15 -3.16 -9.76
C ILE A 265 -13.17 -4.34 -9.93
N PHE A 266 -13.59 -5.43 -10.57
CA PHE A 266 -12.70 -6.32 -11.35
C PHE A 266 -13.55 -7.21 -12.25
N GLU A 267 -13.70 -6.83 -13.52
CA GLU A 267 -14.16 -7.74 -14.57
C GLU A 267 -13.25 -7.58 -15.79
N GLY A 268 -12.41 -8.58 -16.06
CA GLY A 268 -11.43 -8.51 -17.14
C GLY A 268 -10.32 -9.56 -17.11
N VAL A 269 -10.62 -10.83 -16.83
CA VAL A 269 -9.66 -11.93 -17.08
C VAL A 269 -10.37 -13.05 -17.82
N ARG A 270 -10.06 -13.19 -19.12
CA ARG A 270 -10.43 -14.38 -19.92
C ARG A 270 -9.62 -15.57 -19.43
N VAL A 271 -10.30 -16.58 -18.92
CA VAL A 271 -9.74 -17.93 -18.69
C VAL A 271 -9.70 -18.64 -20.04
N ILE A 272 -8.49 -19.01 -20.49
CA ILE A 272 -8.31 -19.96 -21.59
C ILE A 272 -8.33 -21.36 -20.98
N THR A 273 -9.34 -22.16 -21.30
CA THR A 273 -9.37 -23.59 -20.99
C THR A 273 -8.59 -24.39 -22.04
N PRO A 274 -7.80 -25.41 -21.66
CA PRO A 274 -7.06 -26.21 -22.61
C PRO A 274 -7.98 -27.28 -23.21
N GLY A 275 -8.44 -27.04 -24.44
CA GLY A 275 -9.32 -27.99 -25.13
C GLY A 275 -10.01 -27.42 -26.35
N ASP A 276 -9.25 -26.88 -27.29
CA ASP A 276 -9.67 -26.84 -28.70
C ASP A 276 -8.44 -26.97 -29.61
N ARG A 277 -8.66 -27.71 -30.70
CA ARG A 277 -7.67 -28.39 -31.56
C ARG A 277 -6.87 -27.46 -32.47
#